data_AF-A0A952BKW4-F1
#
_entry.id   AF-A0A952BKW4-F1
#
_cell.length_a   1.000
_cell.length_b   1.000
_cell.length_c   1.000
_cell.angle_alpha   90.00
_cell.angle_beta   90.00
_cell.angle_gamma   90.00
#
_symmetry.space_group_name_H-M   'P 1'
#
loop_
_entity.id
_entity.type
_entity.pdbx_description
1 polymer ?
#
loop_
_entity_poly.entity_id
_entity_poly.type
_entity_poly.pdbx_seq_one_letter_code
_entity_poly.pdbx_strand_id
1 'polypeptide(L)'
;MFSKITADLPMTASLLFCSMIFWRWISAANPGENRKIMFESGFLLAVSALFFPPSIFLIVFVLVAYFYTQTLNLRGMLLLIIGLSLPVLIATQILYLTGHFDLIDHYFESFYLNFWNVPVWTLIPVGLLILISWMDHLTKFATQNIYKRHKYFLIFIYFVNWMIILALYGGNEVYSLMFLGFPISIFLSRFVQYASSAGKKEFWLWIFAIFGMIYIFEAELIQLYNSILGDISFQF
;
A
#
# COMPACT_ATOMS: atom_id res chain seq x y z
N MET A 1 22.10 10.14 -10.28
CA MET A 1 21.87 8.80 -9.68
C MET A 1 21.60 8.87 -8.17
N PHE A 2 22.36 9.64 -7.39
CA PHE A 2 22.16 9.76 -5.92
C PHE A 2 20.90 10.52 -5.46
N SER A 3 20.27 11.37 -6.29
CA SER A 3 19.06 12.11 -5.90
C SER A 3 17.76 11.29 -5.97
N LYS A 4 17.76 10.12 -6.63
CA LYS A 4 16.61 9.20 -6.63
C LYS A 4 16.56 8.36 -5.36
N ILE A 5 17.71 7.88 -4.88
CA ILE A 5 17.84 7.14 -3.62
C ILE A 5 17.28 7.94 -2.42
N THR A 6 17.44 9.26 -2.43
CA THR A 6 16.89 10.16 -1.40
C THR A 6 15.37 10.32 -1.46
N ALA A 7 14.74 10.16 -2.64
CA ALA A 7 13.29 10.17 -2.79
C ALA A 7 12.65 8.78 -2.57
N ASP A 8 13.39 7.71 -2.85
CA ASP A 8 12.93 6.31 -2.69
C ASP A 8 12.86 5.87 -1.22
N LEU A 9 13.75 6.41 -0.37
CA LEU A 9 13.83 6.09 1.05
C LEU A 9 12.56 6.44 1.86
N PRO A 10 11.98 7.66 1.78
CA PRO A 10 10.76 7.98 2.52
C PRO A 10 9.57 7.11 2.09
N MET A 11 9.42 6.85 0.79
CA MET A 11 8.35 5.99 0.28
C MET A 11 8.49 4.55 0.79
N THR A 12 9.71 4.01 0.80
CA THR A 12 10.02 2.68 1.33
C THR A 12 9.81 2.59 2.85
N ALA A 13 10.19 3.63 3.59
CA ALA A 13 9.93 3.70 5.03
C ALA A 13 8.42 3.71 5.31
N SER A 14 7.65 4.51 4.57
CA SER A 14 6.18 4.53 4.67
C SER A 14 5.57 3.16 4.36
N LEU A 15 6.06 2.48 3.33
CA LEU A 15 5.65 1.12 2.95
C LEU A 15 5.84 0.12 4.10
N LEU A 16 6.97 0.19 4.80
CA LEU A 16 7.24 -0.66 5.96
C LEU A 16 6.16 -0.47 7.05
N PHE A 17 5.87 0.77 7.43
CA PHE A 17 4.87 1.08 8.45
C PHE A 17 3.46 0.66 8.02
N CYS A 18 3.10 0.89 6.75
CA CYS A 18 1.81 0.47 6.20
C CYS A 18 1.65 -1.05 6.19
N SER A 19 2.73 -1.77 5.87
CA SER A 19 2.76 -3.24 5.93
C SER A 19 2.64 -3.75 7.37
N MET A 20 3.25 -3.07 8.35
CA MET A 20 3.09 -3.39 9.77
C MET A 20 1.66 -3.18 10.25
N ILE A 21 1.00 -2.07 9.88
CA ILE A 21 -0.42 -1.83 10.19
C ILE A 21 -1.26 -3.01 9.70
N PHE A 22 -1.08 -3.37 8.43
CA PHE A 22 -1.83 -4.45 7.83
C PHE A 22 -1.59 -5.81 8.50
N TRP A 23 -0.33 -6.13 8.82
CA TRP A 23 0.02 -7.35 9.54
C TRP A 23 -0.64 -7.41 10.93
N ARG A 24 -0.64 -6.30 11.67
CA ARG A 24 -1.33 -6.22 12.97
C ARG A 24 -2.81 -6.53 12.84
N TRP A 25 -3.49 -5.99 11.82
CA TRP A 25 -4.91 -6.25 11.56
C TRP A 25 -5.20 -7.70 11.15
N ILE A 26 -4.31 -8.34 10.39
CA ILE A 26 -4.43 -9.78 10.09
C ILE A 26 -4.23 -10.61 11.37
N SER A 27 -3.26 -10.28 12.22
CA SER A 27 -3.02 -11.00 13.49
C SER A 27 -4.21 -10.89 14.43
N ALA A 28 -4.75 -9.67 14.54
CA ALA A 28 -5.92 -9.30 15.33
C ALA A 28 -7.20 -10.06 14.98
N ALA A 29 -7.30 -10.62 13.76
CA ALA A 29 -8.41 -11.48 13.40
C ALA A 29 -8.41 -12.81 14.19
N ASN A 30 -7.33 -13.15 14.90
CA ASN A 30 -7.28 -14.29 15.82
C ASN A 30 -7.73 -13.85 17.24
N PRO A 31 -8.54 -14.66 17.95
CA PRO A 31 -9.03 -14.31 19.29
C PRO A 31 -7.90 -14.29 20.33
N GLY A 32 -7.83 -13.22 21.13
CA GLY A 32 -6.95 -13.11 22.31
C GLY A 32 -6.04 -11.88 22.35
N GLU A 33 -5.84 -11.19 21.23
CA GLU A 33 -4.84 -10.13 21.11
C GLU A 33 -5.50 -8.86 20.55
N ASN A 34 -6.08 -7.94 21.35
CA ASN A 34 -6.65 -6.74 20.70
C ASN A 34 -7.06 -5.46 21.45
N ARG A 35 -6.50 -5.12 22.63
CA ARG A 35 -6.88 -3.84 23.27
C ARG A 35 -6.08 -2.63 22.80
N LYS A 36 -4.90 -2.82 22.18
CA LYS A 36 -3.98 -1.73 21.80
C LYS A 36 -3.82 -1.52 20.30
N ILE A 37 -4.43 -2.36 19.45
CA ILE A 37 -4.26 -2.29 17.99
C ILE A 37 -4.62 -0.92 17.42
N MET A 38 -5.62 -0.26 18.01
CA MET A 38 -6.06 1.04 17.56
C MET A 38 -5.03 2.13 17.79
N PHE A 39 -4.43 2.14 18.98
CA PHE A 39 -3.35 3.06 19.29
C PHE A 39 -2.15 2.82 18.37
N GLU A 40 -1.74 1.56 18.22
CA GLU A 40 -0.61 1.19 17.37
C GLU A 40 -0.86 1.53 15.90
N SER A 41 -2.07 1.26 15.39
CA SER A 41 -2.44 1.59 14.01
C SER A 41 -2.40 3.09 13.78
N GLY A 42 -2.92 3.89 14.72
CA GLY A 42 -2.86 5.36 14.65
C GLY A 42 -1.43 5.88 14.68
N PHE A 43 -0.61 5.34 15.59
CA PHE A 43 0.80 5.70 15.70
C PHE A 43 1.57 5.39 14.41
N LEU A 44 1.47 4.14 13.92
CA LEU A 44 2.16 3.72 12.70
C LEU A 44 1.68 4.50 11.48
N LEU A 45 0.39 4.83 11.41
CA LEU A 45 -0.18 5.60 10.32
C LEU A 45 0.29 7.05 10.31
N ALA A 46 0.39 7.69 11.48
CA ALA A 46 0.95 9.03 11.57
C ALA A 46 2.43 9.03 11.18
N VAL A 47 3.20 8.02 11.63
CA VAL A 47 4.61 7.87 11.20
C VAL A 47 4.70 7.65 9.69
N SER A 48 3.88 6.77 9.11
CA SER A 48 3.89 6.55 7.65
C SER A 48 3.56 7.82 6.87
N ALA A 49 2.61 8.62 7.39
CA ALA A 49 2.19 9.88 6.80
C ALA A 49 3.24 10.98 6.92
N LEU A 50 4.17 10.93 7.88
CA LEU A 50 5.30 11.86 7.93
C LEU A 50 6.29 11.63 6.78
N PHE A 51 6.44 10.39 6.32
CA PHE A 51 7.33 10.06 5.20
C PHE A 51 6.64 10.15 3.84
N PHE A 52 5.40 9.68 3.73
CA PHE A 52 4.60 9.76 2.51
C PHE A 52 3.19 10.24 2.89
N PRO A 53 2.91 11.56 2.79
CA PRO A 53 1.69 12.17 3.30
C PRO A 53 0.38 11.52 2.81
N PRO A 54 0.25 11.12 1.53
CA PRO A 54 -0.95 10.43 1.05
C PRO A 54 -1.25 9.10 1.76
N SER A 55 -0.27 8.48 2.44
CA SER A 55 -0.52 7.25 3.21
C SER A 55 -1.52 7.46 4.35
N ILE A 56 -1.78 8.69 4.81
CA ILE A 56 -2.79 8.98 5.83
C ILE A 56 -4.19 8.48 5.44
N PHE A 57 -4.49 8.43 4.14
CA PHE A 57 -5.76 7.93 3.62
C PHE A 57 -5.97 6.43 3.87
N LEU A 58 -4.93 5.70 4.29
CA LEU A 58 -5.02 4.35 4.85
C LEU A 58 -5.87 4.29 6.12
N ILE A 59 -6.18 5.44 6.74
CA ILE A 59 -7.17 5.54 7.82
C ILE A 59 -8.51 4.91 7.43
N VAL A 60 -8.92 4.98 6.15
CA VAL A 60 -10.17 4.37 5.68
C VAL A 60 -10.13 2.86 5.86
N PHE A 61 -9.03 2.20 5.49
CA PHE A 61 -8.83 0.77 5.75
C PHE A 61 -8.89 0.47 7.26
N VAL A 62 -8.19 1.25 8.10
CA VAL A 62 -8.16 1.05 9.56
C VAL A 62 -9.56 1.14 10.17
N LEU A 63 -10.35 2.13 9.76
CA LEU A 63 -11.72 2.33 10.25
C LEU A 63 -12.66 1.22 9.79
N VAL A 64 -12.61 0.84 8.51
CA VAL A 64 -13.41 -0.28 7.99
C VAL A 64 -13.04 -1.59 8.69
N ALA A 65 -11.74 -1.85 8.87
CA ALA A 65 -11.26 -3.03 9.57
C ALA A 65 -11.74 -3.07 11.02
N TYR A 66 -11.78 -1.93 11.70
CA TYR A 66 -12.31 -1.82 13.04
C TYR A 66 -13.80 -2.11 13.12
N PHE A 67 -14.61 -1.44 12.31
CA PHE A 67 -16.06 -1.61 12.29
C PHE A 67 -16.46 -3.03 11.93
N TYR A 68 -15.65 -3.69 11.09
CA TYR A 68 -15.89 -5.06 10.67
C TYR A 68 -15.50 -6.10 11.73
N THR A 69 -14.44 -5.87 12.50
CA THR A 69 -13.89 -6.90 13.41
C THR A 69 -14.28 -6.72 14.87
N GLN A 70 -14.61 -5.50 15.30
CA GLN A 70 -14.91 -5.19 16.70
C GLN A 70 -16.25 -4.47 16.82
N THR A 71 -16.90 -4.61 17.97
CA THR A 71 -18.03 -3.75 18.32
C THR A 71 -17.54 -2.33 18.55
N LEU A 72 -18.28 -1.36 18.02
CA LEU A 72 -17.99 0.06 18.14
C LEU A 72 -17.76 0.44 19.60
N ASN A 73 -16.53 0.84 19.93
CA ASN A 73 -16.19 1.29 21.26
C ASN A 73 -15.50 2.65 21.18
N LEU A 74 -16.06 3.65 21.87
CA LEU A 74 -15.50 4.99 21.96
C LEU A 74 -14.05 4.97 22.44
N ARG A 75 -13.70 4.05 23.36
CA ARG A 75 -12.33 3.89 23.84
C ARG A 75 -11.36 3.53 22.71
N GLY A 76 -11.77 2.70 21.76
CA GLY A 76 -10.94 2.32 20.61
C GLY A 76 -10.68 3.52 19.70
N MET A 77 -11.71 4.33 19.44
CA MET A 77 -11.59 5.56 18.65
C MET A 77 -10.68 6.59 19.33
N LEU A 78 -10.80 6.79 20.65
CA LEU A 78 -9.91 7.67 21.40
C LEU A 78 -8.46 7.18 21.34
N LEU A 79 -8.22 5.87 21.47
CA LEU A 79 -6.88 5.29 21.33
C LEU A 79 -6.28 5.56 19.94
N LEU A 80 -7.08 5.48 18.88
CA LEU A 80 -6.65 5.81 17.51
C LEU A 80 -6.21 7.27 17.39
N ILE A 81 -7.03 8.19 17.90
CA ILE A 81 -6.73 9.64 17.88
C ILE A 81 -5.45 9.93 18.67
N ILE A 82 -5.32 9.35 19.87
CA ILE A 82 -4.11 9.51 20.70
C ILE A 82 -2.89 8.97 19.94
N GLY A 83 -3.01 7.79 19.32
CA GLY A 83 -1.97 7.19 18.49
C GLY A 83 -1.54 8.10 17.34
N LEU A 84 -2.50 8.67 16.60
CA LEU A 84 -2.23 9.60 15.49
C LEU A 84 -1.57 10.90 15.97
N SER A 85 -2.02 11.44 17.11
CA SER A 85 -1.54 12.74 17.58
C SER A 85 -0.07 12.71 18.02
N LEU A 86 0.40 11.59 18.58
CA LEU A 86 1.70 11.54 19.23
C LEU A 86 2.89 11.73 18.26
N PRO A 87 3.01 11.02 17.11
CA PRO A 87 4.06 11.29 16.14
C PRO A 87 3.98 12.68 15.52
N VAL A 88 2.76 13.19 15.29
CA VAL A 88 2.55 14.53 14.73
C VAL A 88 3.08 15.59 15.69
N LEU A 89 2.73 15.52 16.98
CA LEU A 89 3.23 16.46 17.98
C LEU A 89 4.75 16.43 18.12
N ILE A 90 5.35 15.23 18.08
CA ILE A 90 6.80 15.07 18.11
C ILE A 90 7.43 15.71 16.87
N ALA A 91 6.88 15.45 15.68
CA ALA A 91 7.38 16.03 14.43
C ALA A 91 7.27 17.57 14.45
N THR A 92 6.12 18.12 14.85
CA THR A 92 5.93 19.57 15.00
C THR A 92 6.92 20.18 16.00
N GLN A 93 7.17 19.50 17.13
CA GLN A 93 8.16 19.96 18.11
C GLN A 93 9.57 20.00 17.53
N ILE A 94 9.97 18.97 16.77
CA ILE A 94 11.28 18.94 16.09
C ILE A 94 11.39 20.07 15.06
N LEU A 95 10.36 20.28 14.25
CA LEU A 95 10.32 21.37 13.26
C LEU A 95 10.41 22.75 13.94
N TYR A 96 9.69 22.94 15.04
CA TYR A 96 9.75 24.17 15.83
C TYR A 96 11.16 24.43 16.38
N LEU A 97 11.83 23.42 16.94
CA LEU A 97 13.16 23.55 17.51
C LEU A 97 14.27 23.74 16.46
N THR A 98 14.09 23.18 15.26
CA THR A 98 15.06 23.27 14.17
C THR A 98 14.84 24.48 13.26
N GLY A 99 13.71 25.19 13.39
CA GLY A 99 13.37 26.35 12.58
C GLY A 99 13.01 26.04 11.12
N HIS A 100 12.78 24.78 10.76
CA HIS A 100 12.48 24.35 9.39
C HIS A 100 10.97 24.30 9.12
N PHE A 101 10.26 25.43 9.27
CA PHE A 101 8.81 25.48 9.02
C PHE A 101 8.45 25.29 7.54
N ASP A 102 9.37 25.56 6.61
CA ASP A 102 9.18 25.39 5.17
C ASP A 102 8.83 23.94 4.78
N LEU A 103 9.22 22.96 5.61
CA LEU A 103 8.85 21.55 5.42
C LEU A 103 7.34 21.31 5.57
N ILE A 104 6.63 22.17 6.30
CA ILE A 104 5.18 22.08 6.46
C ILE A 104 4.48 22.44 5.16
N ASP A 105 4.94 23.48 4.46
CA ASP A 105 4.36 23.87 3.18
C ASP A 105 4.56 22.76 2.14
N HIS A 106 5.75 22.19 2.07
CA HIS A 106 6.04 21.03 1.21
C HIS A 106 5.22 19.78 1.58
N TYR A 107 4.95 19.58 2.87
CA TYR A 107 4.05 18.52 3.35
C TYR A 107 2.64 18.70 2.80
N PHE A 108 2.13 19.93 2.78
CA PHE A 108 0.80 20.22 2.23
C PHE A 108 0.76 20.09 0.70
N GLU A 109 1.83 20.44 0.01
CA GLU A 109 1.94 20.25 -1.45
C GLU A 109 1.78 18.78 -1.85
N SER A 110 2.22 17.85 -1.00
CA SER A 110 2.09 16.41 -1.24
C SER A 110 0.63 15.90 -1.24
N PHE A 111 -0.33 16.71 -0.79
CA PHE A 111 -1.76 16.40 -0.88
C PHE A 111 -2.44 16.94 -2.15
N TYR A 112 -1.72 17.68 -3.00
CA TYR A 112 -2.27 18.01 -4.32
C TYR A 112 -2.45 16.74 -5.15
N LEU A 113 -3.55 16.69 -5.90
CA LEU A 113 -3.85 15.56 -6.76
C LEU A 113 -2.76 15.43 -7.82
N ASN A 114 -2.10 14.28 -7.81
CA ASN A 114 -1.09 13.91 -8.79
C ASN A 114 -1.48 12.55 -9.34
N PHE A 115 -2.37 12.59 -10.33
CA PHE A 115 -2.96 11.39 -10.89
C PHE A 115 -1.89 10.46 -11.43
N TRP A 116 -2.15 9.16 -11.26
CA TRP A 116 -1.23 8.13 -11.69
C TRP A 116 -1.11 8.11 -13.21
N ASN A 117 0.09 8.42 -13.72
CA ASN A 117 0.37 8.53 -15.16
C ASN A 117 1.46 7.55 -15.62
N VAL A 118 1.64 6.48 -14.84
CA VAL A 118 2.55 5.38 -15.18
C VAL A 118 1.84 4.43 -16.15
N PRO A 119 2.51 3.93 -17.21
CA PRO A 119 1.89 3.01 -18.18
C PRO A 119 1.60 1.64 -17.56
N VAL A 120 0.43 1.52 -16.92
CA VAL A 120 -0.02 0.32 -16.20
C VAL A 120 -0.75 -0.69 -17.09
N TRP A 121 -0.87 -0.43 -18.40
CA TRP A 121 -1.54 -1.33 -19.36
C TRP A 121 -0.95 -2.75 -19.32
N THR A 122 0.37 -2.85 -19.14
CA THR A 122 1.12 -4.11 -19.03
C THR A 122 0.77 -4.90 -17.76
N LEU A 123 0.22 -4.25 -16.74
CA LEU A 123 -0.25 -4.88 -15.49
C LEU A 123 -1.73 -5.32 -15.54
N ILE A 124 -2.46 -5.06 -16.63
CA ILE A 124 -3.86 -5.53 -16.79
C ILE A 124 -4.00 -7.04 -16.57
N PRO A 125 -3.13 -7.92 -17.13
CA PRO A 125 -3.21 -9.35 -16.87
C PRO A 125 -3.06 -9.72 -15.39
N VAL A 126 -2.22 -8.98 -14.66
CA VAL A 126 -2.06 -9.13 -13.20
C VAL A 126 -3.34 -8.71 -12.48
N GLY A 127 -3.94 -7.60 -12.88
CA GLY A 127 -5.24 -7.15 -12.35
C GLY A 127 -6.35 -8.19 -12.57
N LEU A 128 -6.44 -8.76 -13.77
CA LEU A 128 -7.40 -9.83 -14.08
C LEU A 128 -7.17 -11.07 -13.23
N LEU A 129 -5.91 -11.47 -13.01
CA LEU A 129 -5.54 -12.58 -12.15
C LEU A 129 -6.00 -12.37 -10.70
N ILE A 130 -5.86 -11.15 -10.17
CA ILE A 130 -6.32 -10.79 -8.84
C ILE A 130 -7.85 -10.87 -8.76
N LEU A 131 -8.56 -10.35 -9.78
CA LEU A 131 -10.03 -10.42 -9.85
C LEU A 131 -10.53 -11.87 -9.90
N ILE A 132 -9.92 -12.72 -10.73
CA ILE A 132 -10.25 -14.16 -10.80
C ILE A 132 -10.01 -14.82 -9.43
N SER A 133 -8.88 -14.52 -8.79
CA SER A 133 -8.54 -15.06 -7.46
C SER A 133 -9.55 -14.62 -6.39
N TRP A 134 -10.05 -13.39 -6.49
CA TRP A 134 -11.09 -12.87 -5.61
C TRP A 134 -12.45 -13.51 -5.88
N MET A 135 -12.84 -13.69 -7.14
CA MET A 135 -14.08 -14.39 -7.51
C MET A 135 -14.07 -15.84 -7.02
N ASP A 136 -12.97 -16.58 -7.18
CA ASP A 136 -12.82 -17.94 -6.65
C ASP A 136 -12.93 -17.98 -5.12
N HIS A 137 -12.49 -16.92 -4.42
CA HIS A 137 -12.73 -16.81 -2.99
C HIS A 137 -14.23 -16.70 -2.66
N LEU A 138 -14.95 -15.82 -3.37
CA LEU A 138 -16.37 -15.57 -3.13
C LEU A 138 -17.23 -16.81 -3.39
N THR A 139 -16.92 -17.60 -4.42
CA THR A 139 -17.66 -18.84 -4.71
C THR A 139 -17.48 -19.89 -3.60
N LYS A 140 -16.31 -19.92 -2.95
CA LYS A 140 -15.99 -20.83 -1.84
C LYS A 140 -16.20 -20.20 -0.46
N PHE A 141 -16.88 -19.06 -0.39
CA PHE A 141 -17.00 -18.26 0.83
C PHE A 141 -17.78 -18.98 1.95
N ALA A 142 -18.83 -19.71 1.58
CA ALA A 142 -19.69 -20.42 2.53
C ALA A 142 -19.02 -21.67 3.15
N THR A 143 -18.03 -22.25 2.47
CA THR A 143 -17.35 -23.48 2.90
C THR A 143 -16.07 -23.22 3.70
N GLN A 144 -15.68 -21.95 3.87
CA GLN A 144 -14.44 -21.57 4.52
C GLN A 144 -14.62 -21.25 5.99
N ASN A 145 -13.55 -21.51 6.77
CA ASN A 145 -13.46 -21.07 8.14
C ASN A 145 -13.65 -19.53 8.23
N ILE A 146 -14.50 -19.10 9.16
CA ILE A 146 -14.86 -17.71 9.44
C ILE A 146 -13.61 -16.82 9.55
N TYR A 147 -12.56 -17.28 10.25
CA TYR A 147 -11.32 -16.50 10.42
C TYR A 147 -10.56 -16.29 9.10
N LYS A 148 -10.53 -17.31 8.23
CA LYS A 148 -9.89 -17.19 6.91
C LYS A 148 -10.65 -16.18 6.06
N ARG A 149 -11.98 -16.23 6.04
CA ARG A 149 -12.83 -15.26 5.36
C ARG A 149 -12.53 -13.82 5.80
N HIS A 150 -12.44 -13.57 7.11
CA HIS A 150 -12.18 -12.22 7.63
C HIS A 150 -10.83 -11.69 7.15
N LYS A 151 -9.77 -12.51 7.23
CA LYS A 151 -8.43 -12.11 6.77
C LYS A 151 -8.42 -11.73 5.29
N TYR A 152 -9.07 -12.52 4.43
CA TYR A 152 -9.14 -12.23 3.00
C TYR A 152 -9.96 -10.98 2.66
N PHE A 153 -11.05 -10.74 3.39
CA PHE A 153 -11.79 -9.50 3.25
C PHE A 153 -10.91 -8.29 3.61
N LEU A 154 -10.16 -8.36 4.72
CA LEU A 154 -9.22 -7.29 5.09
C LEU A 154 -8.12 -7.09 4.03
N ILE A 155 -7.57 -8.17 3.46
CA ILE A 155 -6.60 -8.09 2.35
C ILE A 155 -7.19 -7.34 1.16
N PHE A 156 -8.44 -7.62 0.80
CA PHE A 156 -9.11 -6.95 -0.31
C PHE A 156 -9.37 -5.47 -0.04
N ILE A 157 -9.85 -5.10 1.15
CA ILE A 157 -10.05 -3.68 1.50
C ILE A 157 -8.72 -2.92 1.52
N TYR A 158 -7.65 -3.53 2.05
CA TYR A 158 -6.31 -2.94 2.02
C TYR A 158 -5.83 -2.70 0.58
N PHE A 159 -6.01 -3.69 -0.31
CA PHE A 159 -5.67 -3.58 -1.72
C PHE A 159 -6.45 -2.46 -2.42
N VAL A 160 -7.78 -2.44 -2.28
CA VAL A 160 -8.65 -1.43 -2.92
C VAL A 160 -8.31 -0.04 -2.41
N ASN A 161 -8.04 0.11 -1.11
CA ASN A 161 -7.70 1.40 -0.53
C ASN A 161 -6.37 1.94 -1.10
N TRP A 162 -5.34 1.09 -1.20
CA TRP A 162 -4.09 1.49 -1.88
C TRP A 162 -4.28 1.79 -3.36
N MET A 163 -5.09 1.03 -4.08
CA MET A 163 -5.41 1.34 -5.48
C MET A 163 -6.00 2.76 -5.64
N ILE A 164 -6.89 3.16 -4.74
CA ILE A 164 -7.48 4.52 -4.74
C ILE A 164 -6.41 5.57 -4.42
N ILE A 165 -5.59 5.35 -3.39
CA ILE A 165 -4.53 6.28 -3.00
C ILE A 165 -3.53 6.47 -4.15
N LEU A 166 -3.08 5.38 -4.77
CA LEU A 166 -2.16 5.42 -5.90
C LEU A 166 -2.78 6.07 -7.13
N ALA A 167 -4.05 5.80 -7.44
CA ALA A 167 -4.72 6.44 -8.56
C ALA A 167 -4.77 7.98 -8.44
N LEU A 168 -4.94 8.49 -7.22
CA LEU A 168 -5.08 9.93 -6.94
C LEU A 168 -3.74 10.64 -6.67
N TYR A 169 -2.77 9.95 -6.08
CA TYR A 169 -1.53 10.53 -5.55
C TYR A 169 -0.25 9.82 -5.99
N GLY A 170 -0.33 8.82 -6.88
CA GLY A 170 0.82 8.01 -7.31
C GLY A 170 1.76 8.70 -8.29
N GLY A 171 1.29 9.74 -8.99
CA GLY A 171 2.07 10.53 -9.93
C GLY A 171 2.78 9.70 -11.00
N ASN A 172 4.06 10.00 -11.24
CA ASN A 172 4.92 9.29 -12.20
C ASN A 172 5.89 8.29 -11.53
N GLU A 173 5.78 8.08 -10.22
CA GLU A 173 6.73 7.27 -9.48
C GLU A 173 6.38 5.78 -9.59
N VAL A 174 7.19 5.05 -10.35
CA VAL A 174 7.00 3.60 -10.57
C VAL A 174 7.08 2.82 -9.25
N TYR A 175 7.93 3.28 -8.32
CA TYR A 175 8.10 2.67 -7.00
C TYR A 175 6.83 2.71 -6.13
N SER A 176 5.87 3.58 -6.44
CA SER A 176 4.58 3.63 -5.75
C SER A 176 3.77 2.33 -5.87
N LEU A 177 4.04 1.50 -6.88
CA LEU A 177 3.44 0.16 -7.01
C LEU A 177 3.87 -0.83 -5.92
N MET A 178 4.98 -0.58 -5.23
CA MET A 178 5.47 -1.48 -4.19
C MET A 178 4.45 -1.67 -3.05
N PHE A 179 3.59 -0.67 -2.82
CA PHE A 179 2.48 -0.75 -1.85
C PHE A 179 1.46 -1.84 -2.17
N LEU A 180 1.33 -2.24 -3.44
CA LEU A 180 0.47 -3.34 -3.86
C LEU A 180 1.16 -4.70 -3.79
N GLY A 181 2.49 -4.75 -3.67
CA GLY A 181 3.25 -6.01 -3.71
C GLY A 181 2.82 -7.00 -2.62
N PHE A 182 2.62 -6.53 -1.39
CA PHE A 182 2.20 -7.39 -0.28
C PHE A 182 0.79 -8.00 -0.48
N PRO A 183 -0.28 -7.23 -0.72
CA PRO A 183 -1.60 -7.82 -0.94
C PRO A 183 -1.65 -8.72 -2.19
N ILE A 184 -0.96 -8.36 -3.28
CA ILE A 184 -0.87 -9.20 -4.48
C ILE A 184 -0.21 -10.55 -4.18
N SER A 185 0.88 -10.56 -3.40
CA SER A 185 1.57 -11.79 -3.02
C SER A 185 0.65 -12.77 -2.27
N ILE A 186 -0.27 -12.25 -1.44
CA ILE A 186 -1.21 -13.07 -0.69
C ILE A 186 -2.31 -13.62 -1.61
N PHE A 187 -2.84 -12.82 -2.53
CA PHE A 187 -3.80 -13.30 -3.53
C PHE A 187 -3.20 -14.41 -4.38
N LEU A 188 -1.96 -14.24 -4.83
CA LEU A 188 -1.25 -15.22 -5.63
C LEU A 188 -0.96 -16.50 -4.86
N SER A 189 -0.48 -16.39 -3.61
CA SER A 189 -0.25 -17.54 -2.72
C SER A 189 -1.51 -18.39 -2.54
N ARG A 190 -2.65 -17.73 -2.37
CA ARG A 190 -3.95 -18.41 -2.30
C ARG A 190 -4.27 -19.14 -3.59
N PHE A 191 -4.20 -18.45 -4.71
CA PHE A 191 -4.52 -19.01 -6.02
C PHE A 191 -3.71 -20.29 -6.27
N VAL A 192 -2.41 -20.26 -5.95
CA VAL A 192 -1.51 -21.42 -6.01
C VAL A 192 -1.92 -22.52 -5.02
N GLN A 193 -2.32 -22.17 -3.80
CA GLN A 193 -2.71 -23.16 -2.79
C GLN A 193 -3.95 -23.97 -3.23
N TYR A 194 -4.96 -23.33 -3.82
CA TYR A 194 -6.25 -23.95 -4.15
C TYR A 194 -6.40 -24.41 -5.61
N ALA A 195 -5.43 -24.17 -6.47
CA ALA A 195 -5.44 -24.70 -7.83
C ALA A 195 -5.24 -26.23 -7.84
N SER A 196 -6.05 -26.93 -8.63
CA SER A 196 -6.14 -28.40 -8.65
C SER A 196 -4.99 -29.12 -9.36
N SER A 197 -4.23 -28.42 -10.20
CA SER A 197 -3.14 -29.00 -11.00
C SER A 197 -1.85 -28.21 -10.83
N ALA A 198 -0.73 -28.90 -10.58
CA ALA A 198 0.60 -28.29 -10.45
C ALA A 198 1.01 -27.51 -11.71
N GLY A 199 0.74 -28.04 -12.91
CA GLY A 199 1.04 -27.35 -14.16
C GLY A 199 0.27 -26.05 -14.34
N LYS A 200 -1.00 -26.00 -13.88
CA LYS A 200 -1.78 -24.75 -13.87
C LYS A 200 -1.20 -23.72 -12.89
N LYS A 201 -0.63 -24.16 -11.76
CA LYS A 201 0.01 -23.26 -10.78
C LYS A 201 1.22 -22.57 -11.37
N GLU A 202 2.13 -23.36 -11.95
CA GLU A 202 3.36 -22.84 -12.57
C GLU A 202 3.03 -21.90 -13.73
N PHE A 203 2.08 -22.27 -14.60
CA PHE A 203 1.66 -21.42 -15.71
C PHE A 203 1.22 -20.02 -15.28
N TRP A 204 0.35 -19.90 -14.27
CA TRP A 204 -0.12 -18.60 -13.79
C TRP A 204 0.95 -17.81 -13.03
N LEU A 205 1.84 -18.48 -12.30
CA LEU A 205 3.00 -17.84 -11.69
C LEU A 205 3.97 -17.28 -12.74
N TRP A 206 4.21 -18.03 -13.82
CA TRP A 206 5.03 -17.57 -14.93
C TRP A 206 4.41 -16.38 -15.65
N ILE A 207 3.09 -16.39 -15.89
CA ILE A 207 2.38 -15.23 -16.42
C ILE A 207 2.62 -14.00 -15.53
N PHE A 208 2.39 -14.12 -14.22
CA PHE A 208 2.62 -13.03 -13.28
C PHE A 208 4.07 -12.52 -13.33
N ALA A 209 5.05 -13.43 -13.31
CA ALA A 209 6.47 -13.09 -13.34
C ALA A 209 6.89 -12.42 -14.67
N ILE A 210 6.41 -12.93 -15.81
CA ILE A 210 6.71 -12.38 -17.13
C ILE A 210 6.12 -10.97 -17.26
N PHE A 211 4.85 -10.76 -16.94
CA PHE A 211 4.25 -9.43 -17.04
C PHE A 211 4.86 -8.43 -16.05
N GLY A 212 5.23 -8.87 -14.84
CA GLY A 212 5.99 -8.06 -13.89
C GLY A 212 7.37 -7.66 -14.44
N MET A 213 8.07 -8.59 -15.08
CA MET A 213 9.38 -8.34 -15.68
C MET A 213 9.29 -7.40 -16.89
N ILE A 214 8.32 -7.62 -17.78
CA ILE A 214 8.07 -6.74 -18.93
C ILE A 214 7.76 -5.32 -18.44
N TYR A 215 6.94 -5.19 -17.41
CA TYR A 215 6.60 -3.89 -16.84
C TYR A 215 7.83 -3.15 -16.29
N ILE A 216 8.69 -3.83 -15.51
CA ILE A 216 9.94 -3.24 -15.00
C ILE A 216 10.85 -2.85 -16.17
N PHE A 217 10.97 -3.71 -17.17
CA PHE A 217 11.79 -3.46 -18.34
C PHE A 217 11.27 -2.28 -19.17
N GLU A 218 9.96 -2.16 -19.39
CA GLU A 218 9.35 -1.01 -20.06
C GLU A 218 9.57 0.28 -19.28
N ALA A 219 9.42 0.25 -17.96
CA ALA A 219 9.68 1.41 -17.10
C ALA A 219 11.15 1.87 -17.17
N GLU A 220 12.10 0.94 -17.12
CA GLU A 220 13.53 1.23 -17.29
C GLU A 220 13.86 1.73 -18.70
N LEU A 221 13.24 1.16 -19.73
CA LEU A 221 13.46 1.55 -21.12
C LEU A 221 12.92 2.96 -21.39
N ILE A 222 11.73 3.30 -20.89
CA ILE A 222 11.18 4.66 -20.97
C ILE A 222 12.10 5.64 -20.26
N GLN A 223 12.61 5.29 -19.07
CA GLN A 223 13.56 6.13 -18.35
C GLN A 223 14.88 6.32 -19.12
N LEU A 224 15.43 5.24 -19.70
CA LEU A 224 16.64 5.29 -20.51
C LEU A 224 16.43 6.15 -21.76
N TYR A 225 15.34 5.95 -22.48
CA TYR A 225 14.94 6.73 -23.65
C TYR A 225 14.85 8.22 -23.31
N ASN A 226 14.16 8.58 -22.23
CA ASN A 226 14.04 9.96 -21.77
C ASN A 226 15.38 10.55 -21.33
N SER A 227 16.29 9.76 -20.75
CA SER A 227 17.63 10.23 -20.39
C SER A 227 18.52 10.48 -21.61
N ILE A 228 18.47 9.60 -22.61
CA ILE A 228 19.31 9.70 -23.81
C ILE A 228 18.81 10.83 -24.72
N LEU A 229 17.50 11.01 -24.87
CA LEU A 229 16.94 12.05 -25.74
C LEU A 229 16.77 13.40 -25.04
N GLY A 230 16.55 13.41 -23.72
CA GLY A 230 16.50 14.63 -22.91
C GLY A 230 17.80 15.43 -22.99
N ASP A 231 18.95 14.74 -22.94
CA ASP A 231 20.29 15.35 -23.03
C ASP A 231 20.61 15.89 -24.44
N ILE A 232 19.91 15.46 -25.49
CA ILE A 232 20.14 15.94 -26.87
C ILE A 232 19.29 17.19 -27.18
N SER A 233 18.25 17.47 -26.39
CA SER A 233 17.27 18.54 -26.69
C SER A 233 17.64 19.95 -26.19
N PHE A 234 18.78 20.13 -25.53
CA PHE A 234 19.26 21.46 -25.08
C PHE A 234 20.75 21.68 -25.34
N GLN A 235 21.15 21.66 -26.61
CA GLN A 235 22.39 22.30 -27.08
C GLN A 235 22.17 22.97 -28.45
N PHE A 236 21.25 23.94 -28.51
CA PHE A 236 21.22 24.98 -29.55
C PHE A 236 20.67 26.28 -28.96
#